data_AF-A0A261ABT0-F1
#
_entry.id   AF-A0A261ABT0-F1
#
_cell.length_a   1.000
_cell.length_b   1.000
_cell.length_c   1.000
_cell.angle_alpha   90.00
_cell.angle_beta   90.00
_cell.angle_gamma   90.00
#
_symmetry.space_group_name_H-M   'P 1'
#
loop_
_entity.id
_entity.type
_entity.pdbx_description
1 polymer ?
#
loop_
_entity_poly.entity_id
_entity_poly.type
_entity_poly.pdbx_seq_one_letter_code
_entity_poly.pdbx_strand_id
1 'polypeptide(L)'
;MELDHHHQVDHPSDDVLIQNSGQVEEIHSLPTTPQAVRIVEVVEEVDHSFELNTELLEQILLNPKVADKKVAVIGVAGAYRKGKSFLLNFFLRYLTWRSKADKNSQWMSPNSPLSGFSWRGGSERDTNGILIWSEPFLMKDKNGEEIAVLLMDTQGAFDSQSTVKDCATIFALSTMISSVQ
;
A
#
# COMPACT_ATOMS: atom_id res chain seq x y z
N MET A 1 -25.71 15.63 -70.89
CA MET A 1 -24.91 16.67 -70.22
C MET A 1 -25.47 16.75 -68.82
N GLU A 2 -25.03 15.80 -67.98
CA GLU A 2 -24.04 16.02 -66.90
C GLU A 2 -24.75 16.64 -65.70
N LEU A 3 -25.27 15.82 -64.77
CA LEU A 3 -24.61 15.29 -63.55
C LEU A 3 -24.13 16.40 -62.62
N ASP A 4 -24.78 16.52 -61.46
CA ASP A 4 -24.09 16.65 -60.17
C ASP A 4 -25.04 16.25 -59.03
N HIS A 5 -24.88 15.01 -58.57
CA HIS A 5 -25.42 14.49 -57.33
C HIS A 5 -24.45 14.86 -56.19
N HIS A 6 -24.88 15.68 -55.23
CA HIS A 6 -24.17 15.82 -53.96
C HIS A 6 -24.33 14.53 -53.15
N HIS A 7 -23.33 13.66 -53.25
CA HIS A 7 -23.13 12.51 -52.38
C HIS A 7 -22.35 13.01 -51.15
N GLN A 8 -23.03 13.14 -50.02
CA GLN A 8 -22.41 13.39 -48.72
C GLN A 8 -21.82 12.07 -48.24
N VAL A 9 -20.49 11.97 -48.24
CA VAL A 9 -19.76 10.80 -47.75
C VAL A 9 -19.77 10.86 -46.23
N ASP A 10 -20.61 10.03 -45.61
CA ASP A 10 -20.51 9.68 -44.20
C ASP A 10 -19.20 8.91 -43.99
N HIS A 11 -18.27 9.49 -43.23
CA HIS A 11 -17.12 8.75 -42.72
C HIS A 11 -17.58 7.93 -41.51
N PRO A 12 -17.46 6.59 -41.52
CA PRO A 12 -17.58 5.83 -40.30
C PRO A 12 -16.38 6.19 -39.43
N SER A 13 -16.66 6.72 -38.24
CA SER A 13 -15.65 6.85 -37.19
C SER A 13 -15.50 5.46 -36.57
N ASP A 14 -14.82 4.57 -37.28
CA ASP A 14 -14.54 3.21 -36.82
C ASP A 14 -13.55 3.27 -35.66
N ASP A 15 -14.02 2.78 -34.51
CA ASP A 15 -13.32 2.20 -33.37
C ASP A 15 -11.79 2.20 -33.47
N VAL A 16 -11.16 3.15 -32.78
CA VAL A 16 -9.74 3.01 -32.42
C VAL A 16 -9.66 2.04 -31.25
N LEU A 17 -9.21 0.84 -31.59
CA LEU A 17 -8.77 -0.25 -30.72
C LEU A 17 -8.10 0.26 -29.44
N ILE A 18 -8.71 -0.06 -28.29
CA ILE A 18 -8.06 0.03 -26.97
C ILE A 18 -6.94 -1.02 -26.96
N GLN A 19 -5.73 -0.58 -27.29
CA GLN A 19 -4.52 -1.31 -26.92
C GLN A 19 -4.06 -0.76 -25.57
N ASN A 20 -4.50 -1.43 -24.50
CA ASN A 20 -4.03 -1.16 -23.14
C ASN A 20 -2.64 -1.78 -22.96
N SER A 21 -1.60 -1.13 -23.50
CA SER A 21 -0.21 -1.47 -23.19
C SER A 21 0.24 -0.72 -21.95
N GLY A 22 0.07 -1.36 -20.80
CA GLY A 22 0.85 -1.25 -19.57
C GLY A 22 1.62 0.05 -19.29
N GLN A 23 0.91 1.16 -19.10
CA GLN A 23 1.46 2.29 -18.35
C GLN A 23 1.12 2.10 -16.87
N VAL A 24 2.13 1.85 -16.05
CA VAL A 24 2.03 1.99 -14.60
C VAL A 24 1.87 3.48 -14.34
N GLU A 25 0.67 3.92 -13.95
CA GLU A 25 0.48 5.30 -13.49
C GLU A 25 1.33 5.47 -12.22
N GLU A 26 2.37 6.31 -12.28
CA GLU A 26 3.07 6.77 -11.09
C GLU A 26 2.07 7.55 -10.22
N ILE A 27 1.64 6.91 -9.12
CA ILE A 27 0.71 7.52 -8.17
C ILE A 27 1.50 8.56 -7.37
N HIS A 28 1.48 9.81 -7.82
CA HIS A 28 2.14 10.93 -7.13
C HIS A 28 1.30 11.56 -6.00
N SER A 29 0.03 11.18 -5.87
CA SER A 29 -0.89 11.74 -4.88
C SER A 29 -1.46 10.66 -3.97
N LEU A 30 -1.60 10.95 -2.68
CA LEU A 30 -2.29 10.04 -1.79
C LEU A 30 -3.72 9.73 -2.28
N PRO A 31 -4.15 8.47 -2.11
CA PRO A 31 -5.51 8.06 -2.42
C PRO A 31 -6.53 8.78 -1.53
N THR A 32 -7.72 8.99 -2.05
CA THR A 32 -8.82 9.65 -1.33
C THR A 32 -9.35 8.84 -0.15
N THR A 33 -9.14 7.52 -0.17
CA THR A 33 -9.46 6.61 0.92
C THR A 33 -8.18 5.98 1.49
N PRO A 34 -8.16 5.65 2.79
CA PRO A 34 -7.02 4.98 3.41
C PRO A 34 -6.77 3.61 2.77
N GLN A 35 -5.53 3.36 2.36
CA GLN A 35 -5.10 2.09 1.78
C GLN A 35 -3.60 1.87 2.00
N ALA A 36 -3.13 0.66 1.69
CA ALA A 36 -1.71 0.37 1.68
C ALA A 36 -1.04 1.07 0.49
N VAL A 37 0.02 1.83 0.74
CA VAL A 37 0.83 2.49 -0.29
C VAL A 37 2.25 1.96 -0.24
N ARG A 38 2.84 1.75 -1.41
CA ARG A 38 4.23 1.31 -1.52
C ARG A 38 5.15 2.51 -1.35
N ILE A 39 6.06 2.43 -0.38
CA ILE A 39 7.07 3.47 -0.13
C ILE A 39 8.45 3.03 -0.58
N VAL A 40 8.74 1.74 -0.59
CA VAL A 40 9.96 1.18 -1.19
C VAL A 40 9.54 0.16 -2.23
N GLU A 41 10.04 0.31 -3.45
CA GLU A 41 9.87 -0.63 -4.55
C GLU A 41 11.17 -1.38 -4.81
N VAL A 42 11.07 -2.69 -5.08
CA VAL A 42 12.20 -3.50 -5.55
C VAL A 42 12.05 -3.64 -7.06
N VAL A 43 12.93 -2.98 -7.81
CA VAL A 43 12.93 -2.99 -9.28
C VAL A 43 13.82 -4.12 -9.76
N GLU A 44 13.19 -5.25 -10.06
CA GLU A 44 13.88 -6.49 -10.45
C GLU A 44 14.56 -6.39 -11.82
N GLU A 45 14.01 -5.59 -12.75
CA GLU A 45 14.53 -5.44 -14.11
C GLU A 45 15.81 -4.59 -14.21
N VAL A 46 16.10 -3.77 -13.18
CA VAL A 46 17.23 -2.84 -13.15
C VAL A 46 18.15 -3.17 -11.98
N ASP A 47 18.90 -4.27 -12.10
CA ASP A 47 19.94 -4.69 -11.14
C ASP A 47 19.45 -4.84 -9.68
N HIS A 48 18.19 -5.23 -9.48
CA HIS A 48 17.56 -5.33 -8.16
C HIS A 48 17.76 -4.03 -7.34
N SER A 49 17.51 -2.89 -7.97
CA SER A 49 17.57 -1.59 -7.32
C SER A 49 16.37 -1.36 -6.39
N PHE A 50 16.51 -0.37 -5.51
CA PHE A 50 15.46 0.03 -4.59
C PHE A 50 15.09 1.49 -4.87
N GLU A 51 13.80 1.72 -5.09
CA GLU A 51 13.28 3.07 -5.31
C GLU A 51 12.41 3.48 -4.13
N LEU A 52 12.69 4.67 -3.59
CA LEU A 52 11.92 5.26 -2.50
C LEU A 52 10.92 6.26 -3.08
N ASN A 53 9.63 6.04 -2.84
CA ASN A 53 8.59 7.02 -3.14
C ASN A 53 8.57 8.09 -2.05
N THR A 54 9.41 9.11 -2.23
CA THR A 54 9.61 10.18 -1.25
C THR A 54 8.36 11.06 -1.15
N GLU A 55 7.70 11.32 -2.27
CA GLU A 55 6.52 12.17 -2.36
C GLU A 55 5.36 11.62 -1.54
N LEU A 56 5.04 10.32 -1.62
CA LEU A 56 4.00 9.71 -0.81
C LEU A 56 4.40 9.66 0.67
N LEU A 57 5.66 9.36 0.95
CA LEU A 57 6.16 9.29 2.32
C LEU A 57 6.10 10.66 3.01
N GLU A 58 6.48 11.73 2.31
CA GLU A 58 6.37 13.11 2.78
C GLU A 58 4.91 13.50 3.01
N GLN A 59 4.01 13.18 2.07
CA GLN A 59 2.58 13.48 2.23
C GLN A 59 1.97 12.82 3.49
N ILE A 60 2.46 11.63 3.87
CA ILE A 60 1.99 10.91 5.06
C ILE A 60 2.65 11.46 6.33
N LEU A 61 3.98 11.50 6.37
CA LEU A 61 4.74 11.79 7.59
C LEU A 61 4.86 13.27 7.90
N LEU A 62 4.83 14.15 6.90
CA LEU A 62 4.86 15.61 7.08
C LEU A 62 3.46 16.23 7.15
N ASN A 63 2.40 15.41 7.18
CA ASN A 63 1.05 15.91 7.42
C ASN A 63 1.02 16.63 8.78
N PRO A 64 0.54 17.90 8.86
CA PRO A 64 0.54 18.66 10.11
C PRO A 64 -0.20 17.98 11.28
N LYS A 65 -1.11 17.04 10.98
CA LYS A 65 -1.79 16.24 12.01
C LYS A 65 -0.85 15.27 12.72
N VAL A 66 0.29 14.88 12.15
CA VAL A 66 1.19 13.85 12.70
C VAL A 66 2.66 14.27 12.76
N ALA A 67 3.11 15.24 11.95
CA ALA A 67 4.53 15.57 11.75
C ALA A 67 5.32 15.82 13.03
N ASP A 68 4.74 16.53 14.00
CA ASP A 68 5.42 16.88 15.26
C ASP A 68 5.17 15.88 16.40
N LYS A 69 4.63 14.69 16.09
CA LYS A 69 4.32 13.66 17.10
C LYS A 69 5.38 12.57 17.12
N LYS A 70 5.56 11.96 18.28
CA LYS A 70 6.28 10.68 18.36
C LYS A 70 5.57 9.65 17.49
N VAL A 71 6.37 8.82 16.80
CA VAL A 71 5.88 7.77 15.93
C VAL A 71 6.17 6.40 16.51
N ALA A 72 5.17 5.51 16.46
CA ALA A 72 5.31 4.09 16.71
C ALA A 72 5.04 3.35 15.40
N VAL A 73 6.08 2.73 14.83
CA VAL A 73 5.99 1.94 13.61
C VAL A 73 5.91 0.46 13.98
N ILE A 74 4.81 -0.19 13.61
CA ILE A 74 4.59 -1.64 13.80
C ILE A 74 4.82 -2.31 12.45
N GLY A 75 5.97 -2.97 12.32
CA GLY A 75 6.32 -3.75 11.15
C GLY A 75 5.97 -5.22 11.32
N VAL A 76 5.64 -5.90 10.23
CA VAL A 76 5.57 -7.37 10.19
C VAL A 76 6.46 -7.86 9.04
N ALA A 77 7.51 -8.61 9.39
CA ALA A 77 8.44 -9.20 8.46
C ALA A 77 8.55 -10.71 8.70
N GLY A 78 9.01 -11.43 7.67
CA GLY A 78 9.18 -12.88 7.74
C GLY A 78 8.98 -13.55 6.40
N ALA A 79 8.94 -14.89 6.43
CA ALA A 79 8.93 -15.69 5.22
C ALA A 79 7.72 -15.39 4.31
N TYR A 80 7.93 -15.62 3.03
CA TYR A 80 6.91 -15.58 2.00
C TYR A 80 5.73 -16.54 2.30
N ARG A 81 4.50 -16.07 2.05
CA ARG A 81 3.22 -16.81 2.25
C ARG A 81 2.93 -17.29 3.67
N LYS A 82 3.36 -16.53 4.69
CA LYS A 82 3.07 -16.83 6.11
C LYS A 82 1.97 -15.97 6.75
N GLY A 83 1.17 -15.26 5.95
CA GLY A 83 0.00 -14.53 6.44
C GLY A 83 0.30 -13.18 7.11
N LYS A 84 1.39 -12.51 6.73
CA LYS A 84 1.80 -11.19 7.29
C LYS A 84 0.72 -10.12 7.10
N SER A 85 0.32 -9.87 5.86
CA SER A 85 -0.71 -8.90 5.49
C SER A 85 -2.08 -9.26 6.10
N PHE A 86 -2.37 -10.57 6.21
CA PHE A 86 -3.56 -11.07 6.90
C PHE A 86 -3.56 -10.71 8.39
N LEU A 87 -2.43 -10.88 9.10
CA LEU A 87 -2.27 -10.45 10.48
C LEU A 87 -2.39 -8.93 10.62
N LEU A 88 -1.74 -8.16 9.75
CA LEU A 88 -1.81 -6.70 9.75
C LEU A 88 -3.23 -6.18 9.57
N ASN A 89 -4.08 -6.87 8.79
CA ASN A 89 -5.49 -6.48 8.64
C ASN A 89 -6.29 -6.63 9.94
N PHE A 90 -5.91 -7.52 10.85
CA PHE A 90 -6.48 -7.54 12.20
C PHE A 90 -6.02 -6.36 13.05
N PHE A 91 -4.75 -5.97 12.95
CA PHE A 91 -4.25 -4.77 13.64
C PHE A 91 -4.93 -3.51 13.11
N LEU A 92 -5.08 -3.41 11.80
CA LEU A 92 -5.80 -2.32 11.15
C LEU A 92 -7.24 -2.23 11.65
N ARG A 93 -7.95 -3.37 11.69
CA ARG A 93 -9.31 -3.44 12.23
C ARG A 93 -9.38 -2.98 13.69
N TYR A 94 -8.43 -3.43 14.52
CA TYR A 94 -8.35 -3.03 15.91
C TYR A 94 -8.11 -1.53 16.08
N LEU A 95 -7.13 -0.98 15.38
CA LEU A 95 -6.78 0.44 15.45
C LEU A 95 -7.92 1.32 14.94
N THR A 96 -8.58 0.92 13.85
CA THR A 96 -9.77 1.58 13.31
C THR A 96 -10.95 1.56 14.27
N TRP A 97 -11.17 0.44 14.97
CA TRP A 97 -12.18 0.39 16.02
C TRP A 97 -11.80 1.29 17.19
N ARG A 98 -10.53 1.27 17.60
CA ARG A 98 -10.06 2.00 18.77
C ARG A 98 -10.05 3.52 18.58
N SER A 99 -9.87 3.99 17.34
CA SER A 99 -9.93 5.41 16.97
C SER A 99 -11.34 5.98 16.91
N LYS A 100 -12.39 5.14 16.87
CA LYS A 100 -13.79 5.59 16.89
C LYS A 100 -14.18 6.12 18.28
N ALA A 101 -14.96 7.20 18.28
CA ALA A 101 -15.53 7.78 19.50
C ALA A 101 -16.57 6.85 20.15
N ASP A 102 -17.40 6.19 19.32
CA ASP A 102 -18.37 5.20 19.78
C ASP A 102 -17.79 3.77 19.67
N LYS A 103 -17.72 3.07 20.81
CA LYS A 103 -17.18 1.72 20.95
C LYS A 103 -18.25 0.66 21.23
N ASN A 104 -19.50 0.94 20.88
CA ASN A 104 -20.64 0.03 21.07
C ASN A 104 -20.55 -1.30 20.29
N SER A 105 -19.54 -1.47 19.41
CA SER A 105 -19.32 -2.70 18.65
C SER A 105 -18.07 -3.46 19.11
N GLN A 106 -18.09 -4.79 18.99
CA GLN A 106 -16.88 -5.61 19.20
C GLN A 106 -16.01 -5.60 17.93
N TRP A 107 -14.70 -5.35 18.10
CA TRP A 107 -13.78 -5.25 16.96
C TRP A 107 -13.52 -6.60 16.27
N MET A 108 -13.63 -7.74 16.97
CA MET A 108 -13.45 -9.10 16.44
C MET A 108 -14.76 -9.73 15.96
N SER A 109 -15.58 -8.99 15.21
CA SER A 109 -16.82 -9.56 14.67
C SER A 109 -16.52 -10.56 13.55
N PRO A 110 -16.98 -11.83 13.65
CA PRO A 110 -16.71 -12.87 12.66
C PRO A 110 -17.41 -12.63 11.33
N ASN A 111 -18.44 -11.77 11.30
CA ASN A 111 -19.27 -11.52 10.12
C ASN A 111 -18.77 -10.37 9.24
N SER A 112 -17.65 -9.73 9.61
CA SER A 112 -17.07 -8.62 8.84
C SER A 112 -15.87 -9.11 8.03
N PRO A 113 -15.83 -8.87 6.69
CA PRO A 113 -14.67 -9.22 5.89
C PRO A 113 -13.43 -8.41 6.30
N LEU A 114 -12.24 -8.99 6.16
CA LEU A 114 -10.97 -8.29 6.37
C LEU A 114 -10.63 -7.51 5.10
N SER A 115 -10.48 -6.20 5.24
CA SER A 115 -9.97 -5.29 4.23
C SER A 115 -8.72 -4.58 4.76
N GLY A 116 -7.91 -4.04 3.85
CA GLY A 116 -6.68 -3.34 4.20
C GLY A 116 -5.56 -3.63 3.23
N PHE A 117 -4.43 -4.09 3.76
CA PHE A 117 -3.32 -4.61 2.96
C PHE A 117 -3.81 -5.76 2.09
N SER A 118 -3.40 -5.76 0.82
CA SER A 118 -3.74 -6.85 -0.10
C SER A 118 -3.25 -8.18 0.47
N TRP A 119 -4.11 -9.19 0.39
CA TRP A 119 -3.76 -10.55 0.72
C TRP A 119 -4.64 -11.51 -0.09
N ARG A 120 -4.03 -12.53 -0.67
CA ARG A 120 -4.75 -13.61 -1.37
C ARG A 120 -4.21 -14.98 -1.03
N GLY A 121 -5.04 -16.01 -1.13
CA GLY A 121 -4.58 -17.41 -1.23
C GLY A 121 -3.79 -17.67 -2.51
N GLY A 122 -3.12 -18.81 -2.64
CA GLY A 122 -2.33 -19.17 -3.84
C GLY A 122 -0.80 -19.17 -3.64
N SER A 123 -0.05 -19.39 -4.72
CA SER A 123 1.42 -19.50 -4.73
C SER A 123 2.14 -18.27 -5.25
N GLU A 124 1.40 -17.29 -5.78
CA GLU A 124 1.96 -16.06 -6.32
C GLU A 124 2.08 -14.95 -5.30
N ARG A 125 3.05 -14.07 -5.54
CA ARG A 125 3.38 -12.96 -4.65
C ARG A 125 2.28 -11.91 -4.69
N ASP A 126 2.16 -11.23 -3.57
CA ASP A 126 1.18 -10.16 -3.37
C ASP A 126 1.87 -8.86 -2.97
N THR A 127 2.87 -8.93 -2.07
CA THR A 127 3.61 -7.77 -1.58
C THR A 127 5.00 -7.66 -2.22
N ASN A 128 5.28 -6.55 -2.91
CA ASN A 128 6.63 -6.16 -3.37
C ASN A 128 7.12 -4.93 -2.57
N GLY A 129 8.34 -5.00 -2.06
CA GLY A 129 8.99 -3.92 -1.31
C GLY A 129 8.43 -3.69 0.09
N ILE A 130 8.28 -2.43 0.48
CA ILE A 130 7.72 -2.00 1.77
C ILE A 130 6.47 -1.18 1.52
N LEU A 131 5.37 -1.59 2.16
CA LEU A 131 4.11 -0.86 2.13
C LEU A 131 3.80 -0.30 3.52
N ILE A 132 3.22 0.88 3.57
CA ILE A 132 2.67 1.46 4.80
C ILE A 132 1.20 1.77 4.62
N TRP A 133 0.44 1.82 5.71
CA TRP A 133 -0.93 2.32 5.66
C TRP A 133 -0.93 3.84 5.51
N SER A 134 -1.70 4.38 4.55
CA SER A 134 -1.63 5.80 4.18
C SER A 134 -2.16 6.78 5.23
N GLU A 135 -2.91 6.29 6.24
CA GLU A 135 -3.44 7.12 7.32
C GLU A 135 -2.90 6.66 8.69
N PRO A 136 -1.92 7.39 9.28
CA PRO A 136 -1.43 7.07 10.61
C PRO A 136 -2.53 7.24 11.68
N PHE A 137 -2.56 6.35 12.66
CA PHE A 137 -3.54 6.40 13.74
C PHE A 137 -3.04 7.27 14.88
N LEU A 138 -3.79 8.33 15.22
CA LEU A 138 -3.52 9.12 16.42
C LEU A 138 -4.05 8.41 17.67
N MET A 139 -3.15 8.10 18.59
CA MET A 139 -3.45 7.31 19.78
C MET A 139 -2.84 7.96 21.00
N LYS A 140 -3.49 7.83 22.17
CA LYS A 140 -2.90 8.24 23.44
C LYS A 140 -2.14 7.09 24.08
N ASP A 141 -0.92 7.36 24.51
CA ASP A 141 -0.12 6.42 25.29
C ASP A 141 -0.64 6.34 26.75
N LYS A 142 0.06 5.56 27.59
CA LYS A 142 -0.29 5.41 29.02
C LYS A 142 -0.15 6.71 29.83
N ASN A 143 0.60 7.68 29.34
CA ASN A 143 0.82 8.98 29.97
C ASN A 143 -0.14 10.06 29.40
N GLY A 144 -0.96 9.71 28.41
CA GLY A 144 -1.87 10.64 27.74
C GLY A 144 -1.23 11.44 26.60
N GLU A 145 0.02 11.17 26.25
CA GLU A 145 0.72 11.77 25.11
C GLU A 145 0.14 11.22 23.80
N GLU A 146 -0.14 12.10 22.85
CA GLU A 146 -0.63 11.71 21.53
C GLU A 146 0.54 11.28 20.64
N ILE A 147 0.48 10.05 20.14
CA ILE A 147 1.47 9.44 19.26
C ILE A 147 0.81 9.05 17.93
N ALA A 148 1.60 9.06 16.86
CA ALA A 148 1.20 8.52 15.56
C ALA A 148 1.60 7.05 15.47
N VAL A 149 0.64 6.16 15.22
CA VAL A 149 0.88 4.72 15.01
C VAL A 149 0.79 4.41 13.52
N LEU A 150 1.87 3.87 12.96
CA LEU A 150 1.99 3.47 11.56
C LEU A 150 2.10 1.95 11.44
N LEU A 151 1.34 1.36 10.51
CA LEU A 151 1.44 -0.05 10.15
C LEU A 151 2.31 -0.21 8.90
N MET A 152 3.22 -1.16 8.93
CA MET A 152 4.14 -1.46 7.83
C MET A 152 4.10 -2.93 7.47
N ASP A 153 3.74 -3.22 6.22
CA ASP A 153 3.84 -4.55 5.62
C ASP A 153 5.11 -4.65 4.78
N THR A 154 5.70 -5.83 4.75
CA THR A 154 6.94 -6.08 4.02
C THR A 154 6.79 -7.27 3.09
N GLN A 155 7.52 -7.21 1.99
CA GLN A 155 7.74 -8.37 1.14
C GLN A 155 8.22 -9.57 1.97
N GLY A 156 7.69 -10.74 1.64
CA GLY A 156 8.14 -11.98 2.26
C GLY A 156 9.51 -12.38 1.79
N ALA A 157 10.37 -12.80 2.72
CA ALA A 157 11.68 -13.33 2.37
C ALA A 157 11.56 -14.70 1.66
N PHE A 158 12.53 -14.99 0.78
CA PHE A 158 12.73 -16.27 0.11
C PHE A 158 11.59 -16.70 -0.83
N ASP A 159 11.05 -15.77 -1.63
CA ASP A 159 10.25 -16.14 -2.79
C ASP A 159 11.13 -16.52 -4.00
N SER A 160 10.50 -16.89 -5.11
CA SER A 160 11.20 -17.34 -6.32
C SER A 160 11.75 -16.20 -7.19
N GLN A 161 11.47 -14.94 -6.85
CA GLN A 161 11.81 -13.76 -7.66
C GLN A 161 12.89 -12.89 -6.98
N SER A 162 13.00 -12.97 -5.65
CA SER A 162 13.86 -12.13 -4.84
C SER A 162 15.27 -12.72 -4.70
N THR A 163 16.29 -11.87 -4.75
CA THR A 163 17.63 -12.26 -4.33
C THR A 163 17.77 -12.27 -2.81
N VAL A 164 18.86 -12.87 -2.32
CA VAL A 164 19.24 -12.79 -0.90
C VAL A 164 19.49 -11.34 -0.48
N LYS A 165 20.07 -10.53 -1.38
CA LYS A 165 20.31 -9.10 -1.15
C LYS A 165 18.98 -8.35 -0.99
N ASP A 166 17.96 -8.69 -1.79
CA ASP A 166 16.63 -8.07 -1.73
C ASP A 166 15.98 -8.32 -0.39
N CYS A 167 15.92 -9.59 0.00
CA CYS A 167 15.35 -10.00 1.28
C CYS A 167 16.08 -9.36 2.46
N ALA A 168 17.42 -9.35 2.43
CA ALA A 168 18.24 -8.77 3.49
C ALA A 168 18.04 -7.25 3.60
N THR A 169 17.94 -6.55 2.46
CA THR A 169 17.76 -5.09 2.43
C THR A 169 16.39 -4.71 2.97
N ILE A 170 15.31 -5.36 2.50
CA ILE A 170 13.95 -5.12 2.99
C ILE A 170 13.85 -5.43 4.48
N PHE A 171 14.41 -6.56 4.93
CA PHE A 171 14.40 -6.94 6.34
C PHE A 171 15.19 -5.96 7.21
N ALA A 172 16.37 -5.52 6.76
CA ALA A 172 17.18 -4.56 7.49
C ALA A 172 16.51 -3.20 7.58
N LEU A 173 16.01 -2.66 6.46
CA LEU A 173 15.31 -1.38 6.42
C LEU A 173 14.08 -1.39 7.33
N SER A 174 13.22 -2.42 7.21
CA SER A 174 12.03 -2.55 8.07
C SER A 174 12.38 -2.66 9.55
N THR A 175 13.45 -3.39 9.89
CA THR A 175 13.92 -3.48 11.28
C THR A 175 14.47 -2.15 11.81
N MET A 176 15.21 -1.39 10.99
CA MET A 176 15.79 -0.10 11.41
C MET A 176 14.73 0.98 11.65
N ILE A 177 13.63 0.98 10.87
CA ILE A 177 12.58 2.00 10.96
C ILE A 177 11.42 1.59 11.86
N SER A 178 11.27 0.30 12.16
CA SER A 178 10.21 -0.17 13.05
C SER A 178 10.57 0.01 14.52
N SER A 179 9.57 0.36 15.31
CA SER A 179 9.67 0.33 16.78
C SER A 179 9.36 -1.05 17.35
N VAL A 180 8.60 -1.85 16.61
CA VAL A 180 8.25 -3.25 16.91
C VAL A 180 8.27 -4.02 15.60
N GLN A 181 8.95 -5.17 15.59
CA GLN A 181 9.17 -6.03 14.43
C GLN A 181 8.66 -7.46 14.64
#